data_AF-A0A060CJ65-F1
#
_entry.id   AF-A0A060CJ65-F1
#
_cell.length_a   1.000
_cell.length_b   1.000
_cell.length_c   1.000
_cell.angle_alpha   90.00
_cell.angle_beta   90.00
_cell.angle_gamma   90.00
#
_symmetry.space_group_name_H-M   'P 1'
#
loop_
_entity.id
_entity.type
_entity.pdbx_description
1 polymer ?
#
loop_
_entity_poly.entity_id
_entity_poly.type
_entity_poly.pdbx_seq_one_letter_code
_entity_poly.pdbx_strand_id
1 'polypeptide(L)'
;PWYTQTDALLPTGESIIRNLVIGINDAKENYGSPMMIGYLPDTFGFSAQLPMLLKQVNIKDFIFWRGTNFELQQKSVYFKWKALGKETVYAANFPLGYYTGQISVDSKNDLTTFVKERLDPGILFEAKHGQNQEVLIPSGIDQMNIIHNVSATLN
;
A
#
# COMPACT_ATOMS: atom_id res chain seq x y z
N PRO A 1 4.32 6.11 8.99
CA PRO A 1 5.22 5.94 10.16
C PRO A 1 6.73 5.86 9.83
N TRP A 2 7.11 5.69 8.56
CA TRP A 2 8.51 5.66 8.13
C TRP A 2 9.11 7.07 8.10
N TYR A 3 10.42 7.18 8.34
CA TYR A 3 11.17 8.42 8.07
C TYR A 3 11.43 8.58 6.56
N THR A 4 11.78 7.49 5.87
CA THR A 4 11.88 7.43 4.40
C THR A 4 11.28 6.14 3.84
N GLN A 5 10.89 6.14 2.56
CA GLN A 5 10.54 4.90 1.87
C GLN A 5 11.82 4.11 1.57
N THR A 6 11.98 2.97 2.23
CA THR A 6 13.21 2.17 2.20
C THR A 6 13.09 0.99 1.25
N ASP A 7 14.23 0.57 0.69
CA ASP A 7 14.39 -0.80 0.20
C ASP A 7 14.27 -1.79 1.38
N ALA A 8 13.85 -3.03 1.11
CA ALA A 8 13.59 -4.05 2.13
C ALA A 8 14.50 -5.30 2.04
N LEU A 9 15.54 -5.26 1.20
CA LEU A 9 16.53 -6.32 1.01
C LEU A 9 17.97 -5.85 1.22
N LEU A 10 18.30 -4.62 0.82
CA LEU A 10 19.65 -4.05 0.92
C LEU A 10 19.98 -3.54 2.33
N PRO A 11 19.10 -2.82 3.04
CA PRO A 11 19.39 -2.35 4.39
C PRO A 11 19.39 -3.50 5.39
N THR A 12 20.16 -3.35 6.46
CA THR A 12 20.12 -4.29 7.58
C THR A 12 18.78 -4.17 8.32
N GLY A 13 18.40 -5.23 9.06
CA GLY A 13 17.19 -5.21 9.89
C GLY A 13 17.18 -4.06 10.91
N GLU A 14 18.35 -3.72 11.49
CA GLU A 14 18.48 -2.57 12.39
C GLU A 14 18.19 -1.25 11.67
N SER A 15 18.69 -1.05 10.46
CA SER A 15 18.40 0.16 9.67
C SER A 15 16.90 0.31 9.37
N ILE A 16 16.21 -0.79 9.06
CA ILE A 16 14.75 -0.79 8.84
C ILE A 16 14.01 -0.40 10.13
N ILE A 17 14.40 -0.97 11.28
CA ILE A 17 13.79 -0.63 12.58
C ILE A 17 14.07 0.83 12.93
N ARG A 18 15.29 1.33 12.72
CA ARG A 18 15.65 2.73 13.01
C ARG A 18 14.87 3.71 12.15
N ASN A 19 14.69 3.40 10.86
CA ASN A 19 13.85 4.20 9.97
C ASN A 19 12.42 4.33 10.52
N LEU A 20 11.83 3.24 11.02
CA LEU A 20 10.52 3.26 11.68
C LEU A 20 10.53 4.04 13.00
N VAL A 21 11.51 3.81 13.88
CA VAL A 21 11.59 4.49 15.18
C VAL A 21 11.72 5.99 15.00
N ILE A 22 12.59 6.44 14.09
CA ILE A 22 12.78 7.86 13.78
C ILE A 22 11.48 8.45 13.23
N GLY A 23 10.86 7.83 12.22
CA GLY A 23 9.64 8.36 11.62
C GLY A 23 8.43 8.37 12.56
N ILE A 24 8.31 7.37 13.45
CA ILE A 24 7.25 7.31 14.45
C ILE A 24 7.42 8.41 15.49
N ASN A 25 8.64 8.64 15.98
CA ASN A 25 8.90 9.67 17.00
C ASN A 25 8.78 11.07 16.40
N ASP A 26 9.37 11.31 15.23
CA ASP A 26 9.25 12.58 14.51
C ASP A 26 7.79 12.96 14.26
N ALA A 27 6.97 12.00 13.81
CA ALA A 27 5.53 12.19 13.69
C ALA A 27 4.88 12.63 15.01
N LYS A 28 5.13 11.91 16.10
CA LYS A 28 4.55 12.21 17.42
C LYS A 28 4.96 13.57 17.96
N GLU A 29 6.21 13.93 17.78
CA GLU A 29 6.78 15.17 18.33
C GLU A 29 6.34 16.40 17.53
N ASN A 30 6.26 16.27 16.20
CA ASN A 30 6.10 17.43 15.31
C ASN A 30 4.75 17.53 14.60
N TYR A 31 4.02 16.42 14.40
CA TYR A 31 2.86 16.37 13.49
C TYR A 31 1.62 15.65 14.07
N GLY A 32 1.74 15.00 15.23
CA GLY A 32 0.66 14.25 15.89
C GLY A 32 0.77 12.73 15.73
N SER A 33 -0.36 12.02 15.79
CA SER A 33 -0.33 10.55 15.79
C SER A 33 0.03 9.98 14.42
N PRO A 34 1.09 9.15 14.29
CA PRO A 34 1.43 8.51 13.02
C PRO A 34 0.41 7.45 12.64
N MET A 35 0.16 7.30 11.33
CA MET A 35 -0.52 6.14 10.80
C MET A 35 0.37 4.90 10.95
N MET A 36 -0.05 3.95 11.77
CA MET A 36 0.72 2.75 12.14
C MET A 36 0.59 1.61 11.13
N ILE A 37 0.80 1.93 9.85
CA ILE A 37 0.75 1.00 8.71
C ILE A 37 2.14 0.95 8.05
N GLY A 38 2.67 -0.24 7.83
CA GLY A 38 3.86 -0.41 7.00
C GLY A 38 3.48 -0.13 5.54
N TYR A 39 4.11 0.83 4.89
CA TYR A 39 3.70 1.33 3.57
C TYR A 39 4.93 1.39 2.68
N LEU A 40 5.12 0.35 1.87
CA LEU A 40 6.22 0.19 0.94
C LEU A 40 5.64 -0.16 -0.44
N PRO A 41 4.95 0.81 -1.08
CA PRO A 41 4.15 0.57 -2.28
C PRO A 41 4.99 0.27 -3.51
N ASP A 42 6.29 0.60 -3.54
CA ASP A 42 7.13 0.41 -4.72
C ASP A 42 8.49 -0.21 -4.43
N THR A 43 8.62 -0.92 -3.30
CA THR A 43 9.88 -1.57 -2.92
C THR A 43 10.12 -2.85 -3.73
N PHE A 44 11.37 -3.08 -4.14
CA PHE A 44 11.76 -4.19 -5.03
C PHE A 44 12.09 -5.46 -4.25
N GLY A 45 11.04 -6.12 -3.77
CA GLY A 45 11.14 -7.36 -3.01
C GLY A 45 11.33 -7.10 -1.52
N PHE A 46 11.06 -8.15 -0.73
CA PHE A 46 10.99 -8.01 0.72
C PHE A 46 11.66 -9.18 1.42
N SER A 47 12.38 -8.89 2.49
CA SER A 47 12.86 -9.93 3.40
C SER A 47 11.69 -10.71 4.00
N ALA A 48 11.79 -12.04 4.03
CA ALA A 48 10.79 -12.91 4.65
C ALA A 48 10.58 -12.63 6.15
N GLN A 49 11.49 -11.90 6.80
CA GLN A 49 11.39 -11.49 8.20
C GLN A 49 10.71 -10.13 8.40
N LEU A 50 10.31 -9.42 7.32
CA LEU A 50 9.69 -8.10 7.44
C LEU A 50 8.49 -8.06 8.40
N PRO A 51 7.57 -9.05 8.45
CA PRO A 51 6.51 -9.05 9.46
C PRO A 51 7.04 -9.01 10.90
N MET A 52 8.13 -9.71 11.19
CA MET A 52 8.76 -9.70 12.51
C MET A 52 9.37 -8.33 12.86
N LEU A 53 9.98 -7.64 11.89
CA LEU A 53 10.53 -6.30 12.07
C LEU A 53 9.43 -5.26 12.34
N LEU A 54 8.34 -5.27 11.55
CA LEU A 54 7.19 -4.36 11.74
C LEU A 54 6.56 -4.53 13.12
N LYS A 55 6.49 -5.77 13.60
CA LYS A 55 5.95 -6.09 14.92
C LYS A 55 6.77 -5.51 16.08
N GLN A 56 8.08 -5.28 15.91
CA GLN A 56 8.91 -4.65 16.95
C GLN A 56 8.47 -3.22 17.28
N VAL A 57 7.82 -2.54 16.33
CA VAL A 57 7.30 -1.17 16.50
C VAL A 57 5.77 -1.13 16.53
N ASN A 58 5.13 -2.25 16.86
CA ASN A 58 3.67 -2.40 16.98
C ASN A 58 2.88 -2.15 15.69
N ILE A 59 3.50 -2.23 14.51
CA ILE A 59 2.80 -2.22 13.22
C ILE A 59 2.23 -3.62 12.95
N LYS A 60 0.94 -3.68 12.63
CA LYS A 60 0.20 -4.94 12.41
C LYS A 60 -0.25 -5.12 10.96
N ASP A 61 -0.27 -4.02 10.20
CA ASP A 61 -0.81 -3.96 8.86
C ASP A 61 0.28 -3.48 7.89
N PHE A 62 0.28 -4.05 6.69
CA PHE A 62 1.28 -3.79 5.67
C PHE A 62 0.63 -3.61 4.29
N ILE A 63 1.07 -2.60 3.55
CA ILE A 63 0.59 -2.30 2.21
C ILE A 63 1.78 -2.23 1.25
N PHE A 64 1.65 -2.92 0.12
CA PHE A 64 2.72 -3.06 -0.87
C PHE A 64 2.15 -3.45 -2.25
N TRP A 65 2.93 -3.26 -3.32
CA TRP A 65 2.52 -3.64 -4.67
C TRP A 65 3.24 -4.90 -5.17
N ARG A 66 4.56 -4.94 -5.06
CA ARG A 66 5.39 -5.87 -5.83
C ARG A 66 5.57 -7.22 -5.15
N GLY A 67 5.93 -8.23 -5.95
CA GLY A 67 6.46 -9.51 -5.44
C GLY A 67 5.40 -10.52 -5.01
N THR A 68 4.16 -10.40 -5.51
CA THR A 68 3.11 -11.40 -5.26
C THR A 68 2.56 -11.95 -6.57
N ASN A 69 2.24 -13.25 -6.59
CA ASN A 69 1.61 -13.93 -7.74
C ASN A 69 0.32 -14.62 -7.29
N PHE A 70 -0.83 -14.07 -7.70
CA PHE A 70 -2.15 -14.52 -7.23
C PHE A 70 -2.57 -15.90 -7.72
N GLU A 71 -1.96 -16.38 -8.79
CA GLU A 71 -2.21 -17.74 -9.29
C GLU A 71 -1.47 -18.78 -8.44
N LEU A 72 -0.28 -18.43 -7.93
CA LEU A 72 0.63 -19.39 -7.31
C LEU A 72 0.69 -19.32 -5.78
N GLN A 73 0.55 -18.15 -5.16
CA GLN A 73 0.88 -18.00 -3.73
C GLN A 73 -0.32 -17.60 -2.84
N GLN A 74 -1.33 -16.89 -3.35
CA GLN A 74 -2.38 -16.29 -2.52
C GLN A 74 -3.62 -15.95 -3.34
N LYS A 75 -4.79 -16.37 -2.85
CA LYS A 75 -6.07 -16.21 -3.57
C LYS A 75 -6.78 -14.89 -3.29
N SER A 76 -6.26 -14.10 -2.34
CA SER A 76 -6.83 -12.82 -1.95
C SER A 76 -5.78 -11.71 -1.93
N VAL A 77 -6.18 -10.50 -2.31
CA VAL A 77 -5.39 -9.26 -2.16
C VAL A 77 -5.17 -8.90 -0.68
N TYR A 78 -5.98 -9.46 0.22
CA TYR A 78 -5.80 -9.38 1.66
C TYR A 78 -5.41 -10.74 2.21
N PHE A 79 -4.27 -10.80 2.91
CA PHE A 79 -3.80 -12.06 3.48
C PHE A 79 -2.94 -11.84 4.71
N LYS A 80 -2.79 -12.90 5.51
CA LYS A 80 -1.92 -12.89 6.68
C LYS A 80 -0.52 -13.30 6.27
N TRP A 81 0.42 -12.36 6.25
CA TRP A 81 1.81 -12.65 5.95
C TRP A 81 2.56 -13.05 7.22
N LYS A 82 3.02 -14.30 7.26
CA LYS A 82 3.80 -14.88 8.35
C LYS A 82 5.30 -14.77 8.05
N ALA A 83 6.06 -14.31 9.03
CA ALA A 83 7.52 -14.35 8.99
C ALA A 83 8.05 -15.79 9.10
N LEU A 84 9.38 -15.98 9.04
CA LEU A 84 10.00 -17.29 9.30
C LEU A 84 9.75 -17.76 10.74
N GLY A 85 9.52 -16.82 11.67
CA GLY A 85 9.11 -17.11 13.04
C GLY A 85 7.59 -17.22 13.22
N LYS A 86 7.11 -16.81 14.41
CA LYS A 86 5.68 -16.83 14.76
C LYS A 86 4.93 -15.54 14.41
N GLU A 87 5.66 -14.46 14.15
CA GLU A 87 5.09 -13.14 13.94
C GLU A 87 4.38 -13.04 12.59
N THR A 88 3.28 -12.29 12.57
CA THR A 88 2.44 -12.10 11.39
C THR A 88 1.92 -10.67 11.30
N VAL A 89 1.72 -10.19 10.08
CA VAL A 89 1.00 -8.95 9.76
C VAL A 89 -0.16 -9.25 8.81
N TYR A 90 -1.18 -8.40 8.81
CA TYR A 90 -2.19 -8.38 7.75
C TYR A 90 -1.63 -7.56 6.59
N ALA A 91 -1.59 -8.14 5.40
CA ALA A 91 -1.08 -7.52 4.21
C ALA A 91 -2.23 -7.19 3.26
N ALA A 92 -2.22 -5.98 2.71
CA ALA A 92 -3.00 -5.60 1.54
C ALA A 92 -2.03 -5.39 0.37
N ASN A 93 -2.23 -6.13 -0.71
CA ASN A 93 -1.45 -5.98 -1.92
C ASN A 93 -2.21 -5.10 -2.93
N PHE A 94 -1.48 -4.26 -3.67
CA PHE A 94 -1.99 -3.47 -4.79
C PHE A 94 -1.57 -4.09 -6.12
N PRO A 95 -2.21 -5.19 -6.59
CA PRO A 95 -1.80 -5.91 -7.79
C PRO A 95 -1.79 -5.05 -9.05
N LEU A 96 -2.71 -4.09 -9.11
CA LEU A 96 -2.93 -3.18 -10.23
C LEU A 96 -2.18 -1.85 -10.06
N GLY A 97 -1.20 -1.81 -9.13
CA GLY A 97 -0.41 -0.65 -8.78
C GLY A 97 -1.12 0.32 -7.84
N TYR A 98 -0.36 1.25 -7.27
CA TYR A 98 -0.91 2.27 -6.36
C TYR A 98 -1.59 3.45 -7.09
N TYR A 99 -1.96 3.24 -8.36
CA TYR A 99 -2.54 4.24 -9.23
C TYR A 99 -3.90 3.86 -9.80
N THR A 100 -4.48 2.71 -9.44
CA THR A 100 -5.71 2.20 -10.07
C THR A 100 -6.84 3.23 -10.12
N GLY A 101 -7.08 3.95 -9.02
CA GLY A 101 -8.12 4.99 -8.92
C GLY A 101 -7.67 6.41 -9.29
N GLN A 102 -6.49 6.58 -9.87
CA GLN A 102 -5.95 7.89 -10.22
C GLN A 102 -6.76 8.57 -11.34
N ILE A 103 -7.42 9.68 -11.01
CA ILE A 103 -8.10 10.54 -11.98
C ILE A 103 -7.08 11.50 -12.61
N SER A 104 -6.58 11.16 -13.79
CA SER A 104 -5.71 12.04 -14.58
C SER A 104 -6.47 13.21 -15.21
N VAL A 105 -5.76 14.19 -15.79
CA VAL A 105 -6.39 15.27 -16.57
C VAL A 105 -7.23 14.71 -17.72
N ASP A 106 -6.72 13.71 -18.43
CA ASP A 106 -7.47 13.05 -19.51
C ASP A 106 -8.70 12.32 -18.99
N SER A 107 -8.58 11.65 -17.84
CA SER A 107 -9.70 10.96 -17.19
C SER A 107 -10.82 11.93 -16.79
N LYS A 108 -10.52 13.21 -16.52
CA LYS A 108 -11.56 14.22 -16.26
C LYS A 108 -12.37 14.58 -17.49
N ASN A 109 -11.77 14.52 -18.68
CA ASN A 109 -12.45 14.82 -19.93
C ASN A 109 -13.39 13.68 -20.35
N ASP A 110 -13.09 12.44 -19.93
CA ASP A 110 -13.92 11.26 -20.19
C ASP A 110 -13.94 10.31 -18.97
N LEU A 111 -14.69 10.72 -17.95
CA LEU A 111 -14.86 9.93 -16.72
C LEU A 111 -15.56 8.59 -16.99
N THR A 112 -16.45 8.54 -17.98
CA THR A 112 -17.20 7.31 -18.31
C THR A 112 -16.24 6.21 -18.76
N THR A 113 -15.32 6.54 -19.66
CA THR A 113 -14.29 5.59 -20.12
C THR A 113 -13.33 5.22 -18.99
N PHE A 114 -12.89 6.19 -18.18
CA PHE A 114 -12.06 5.90 -16.99
C PHE A 114 -12.73 4.90 -16.04
N VAL A 115 -14.01 5.11 -15.71
CA VAL A 115 -14.76 4.22 -14.82
C VAL A 115 -14.85 2.81 -15.42
N LYS A 116 -15.30 2.73 -16.69
CA LYS A 116 -15.55 1.46 -17.36
C LYS A 116 -14.28 0.64 -17.61
N GLU A 117 -13.17 1.29 -17.97
CA GLU A 117 -11.97 0.60 -18.45
C GLU A 117 -10.89 0.41 -17.39
N ARG A 118 -10.94 1.16 -16.28
CA ARG A 118 -9.90 1.11 -15.23
C ARG A 118 -10.46 0.94 -13.83
N LEU A 119 -11.39 1.79 -13.40
CA LEU A 119 -11.89 1.76 -12.02
C LEU A 119 -12.72 0.49 -11.74
N ASP A 120 -13.78 0.26 -12.52
CA ASP A 120 -14.66 -0.89 -12.33
C ASP A 120 -13.92 -2.22 -12.51
N PRO A 121 -13.07 -2.42 -13.54
CA PRO A 121 -12.26 -3.62 -13.64
C PRO A 121 -11.35 -3.84 -12.43
N GLY A 122 -10.77 -2.77 -11.87
CA GLY A 122 -9.94 -2.85 -10.67
C GLY A 122 -10.72 -3.26 -9.43
N ILE A 123 -11.88 -2.65 -9.20
CA ILE A 123 -12.80 -3.01 -8.11
C ILE A 123 -13.23 -4.48 -8.24
N LEU A 124 -13.65 -4.90 -9.43
CA LEU A 124 -14.09 -6.26 -9.70
C LEU A 124 -12.94 -7.27 -9.52
N PHE A 125 -11.72 -6.91 -9.89
CA PHE A 125 -10.54 -7.74 -9.66
C PHE A 125 -10.32 -7.96 -8.16
N GLU A 126 -10.26 -6.90 -7.36
CA GLU A 126 -10.03 -7.00 -5.91
C GLU A 126 -11.18 -7.72 -5.18
N ALA A 127 -12.43 -7.47 -5.57
CA ALA A 127 -13.59 -8.14 -5.00
C ALA A 127 -13.59 -9.65 -5.30
N LYS A 128 -13.24 -10.03 -6.53
CA LYS A 128 -13.20 -11.45 -6.95
C LYS A 128 -12.07 -12.22 -6.28
N HIS A 129 -10.88 -11.62 -6.14
CA HIS A 129 -9.73 -12.25 -5.51
C HIS A 129 -9.84 -12.19 -3.99
N GLY A 130 -10.56 -13.16 -3.43
CA GLY A 130 -10.81 -13.29 -1.99
C GLY A 130 -12.27 -13.23 -1.60
N GLN A 131 -13.18 -13.01 -2.56
CA GLN A 131 -14.61 -12.75 -2.30
C GLN A 131 -14.79 -11.59 -1.31
N ASN A 132 -14.00 -10.53 -1.49
CA ASN A 132 -13.97 -9.40 -0.58
C ASN A 132 -15.22 -8.54 -0.78
N GLN A 133 -15.87 -8.16 0.32
CA GLN A 133 -17.00 -7.23 0.31
C GLN A 133 -16.55 -5.77 0.21
N GLU A 134 -15.36 -5.48 0.73
CA GLU A 134 -14.72 -4.17 0.70
C GLU A 134 -13.42 -4.27 -0.09
N VAL A 135 -13.13 -3.25 -0.88
CA VAL A 135 -11.91 -3.16 -1.72
C VAL A 135 -11.18 -1.85 -1.44
N LEU A 136 -9.87 -1.83 -1.67
CA LEU A 136 -9.01 -0.68 -1.37
C LEU A 136 -8.38 -0.19 -2.66
N ILE A 137 -9.01 0.81 -3.29
CA ILE A 137 -8.53 1.38 -4.55
C ILE A 137 -7.63 2.58 -4.27
N PRO A 138 -6.31 2.50 -4.55
CA PRO A 138 -5.41 3.62 -4.35
C PRO A 138 -5.60 4.68 -5.44
N SER A 139 -5.67 5.95 -5.03
CA SER A 139 -5.76 7.10 -5.93
C SER A 139 -4.51 7.97 -5.79
N GLY A 140 -3.54 7.74 -6.67
CA GLY A 140 -2.29 8.50 -6.73
C GLY A 140 -1.40 8.01 -7.88
N ILE A 141 -0.22 8.58 -8.07
CA ILE A 141 0.86 8.02 -8.88
C ILE A 141 2.17 8.70 -8.46
N ASP A 142 3.30 8.28 -9.02
CA ASP A 142 4.58 8.98 -8.91
C ASP A 142 4.44 10.48 -9.19
N GLN A 143 4.82 11.28 -8.19
CA GLN A 143 4.89 12.75 -8.31
C GLN A 143 3.60 13.39 -8.82
N MET A 144 2.44 12.79 -8.49
CA MET A 144 1.16 13.35 -8.87
C MET A 144 0.93 14.70 -8.20
N ASN A 145 0.58 15.71 -9.00
CA ASN A 145 0.11 16.98 -8.45
C ASN A 145 -1.15 16.77 -7.63
N ILE A 146 -1.28 17.52 -6.54
CA ILE A 146 -2.50 17.53 -5.73
C ILE A 146 -3.66 17.93 -6.64
N ILE A 147 -4.71 17.11 -6.66
CA ILE A 147 -5.95 17.48 -7.34
C ILE A 147 -6.63 18.54 -6.46
N HIS A 148 -6.45 19.79 -6.84
CA HIS A 148 -7.19 20.90 -6.23
C HIS A 148 -8.65 20.86 -6.67
N ASN A 149 -9.55 21.11 -5.72
CA ASN A 149 -11.00 21.23 -5.96
C ASN A 149 -11.63 20.00 -6.65
N VAL A 150 -11.46 18.82 -6.05
CA VAL A 150 -12.12 17.57 -6.51
C VAL A 150 -13.63 17.77 -6.69
N SER A 151 -14.29 18.59 -5.87
CA SER A 151 -15.70 18.91 -6.03
C SER A 151 -16.08 19.52 -7.39
N ALA A 152 -15.16 20.21 -8.07
CA ALA A 152 -15.43 20.75 -9.40
C ALA A 152 -15.53 19.68 -10.49
N THR A 153 -15.20 18.41 -10.21
CA THR A 153 -15.46 17.30 -11.14
C THR A 153 -16.88 16.74 -11.01
N LEU A 154 -17.65 17.20 -10.03
CA LEU A 154 -19.08 16.92 -9.88
C LEU A 154 -19.84 18.01 -10.66
N ASN A 155 -19.94 17.87 -11.99
CA ASN A 155 -20.86 18.70 -12.78
C ASN A 155 -22.32 18.33 -12.48
#